data_AF-A0A920GSR6-F1
#
_entry.id   AF-A0A920GSR6-F1
#
_cell.length_a   1.000
_cell.length_b   1.000
_cell.length_c   1.000
_cell.angle_alpha   90.00
_cell.angle_beta   90.00
_cell.angle_gamma   90.00
#
_symmetry.space_group_name_H-M   'P 1'
#
loop_
_entity.id
_entity.type
_entity.pdbx_description
1 polymer ?
#
loop_
_entity_poly.entity_id
_entity_poly.type
_entity_poly.pdbx_seq_one_letter_code
_entity_poly.pdbx_strand_id
1 'polypeptide(L)' 'MQLKIYCTTWGPFLSLFPDSQAMGRVGEVIKRTWQTADKMKKQRGALSEETGDNDNLRARRYIAKYTINPAIAHGIFA' A
#
# COMPACT_ATOMS: atom_id res chain seq x y z
N MET A 1 3.85 -8.51 12.32
CA MET A 1 2.77 -7.72 11.67
C MET A 1 3.10 -6.24 11.55
N GLN A 2 3.63 -5.56 12.59
CA GLN A 2 4.02 -4.14 12.53
C GLN A 2 5.19 -3.83 11.55
N LEU A 3 6.17 -4.74 11.43
CA LEU A 3 7.32 -4.54 10.54
C LEU A 3 6.93 -4.46 9.03
N LYS A 4 5.96 -5.28 8.59
CA LYS A 4 5.42 -5.25 7.20
C LYS A 4 4.69 -3.93 6.89
N ILE A 5 4.07 -3.31 7.90
CA ILE A 5 3.32 -2.04 7.78
C ILE A 5 4.30 -0.86 7.64
N TYR A 6 5.38 -0.84 8.42
CA TYR A 6 6.41 0.19 8.29
C TYR A 6 7.09 0.16 6.92
N CYS A 7 7.46 -1.04 6.44
CA CYS A 7 8.14 -1.22 5.16
C CYS A 7 7.24 -0.92 3.94
N THR A 8 5.92 -1.05 4.06
CA THR A 8 5.00 -0.70 2.96
C THR A 8 4.77 0.80 2.80
N THR A 9 5.03 1.60 3.84
CA THR A 9 4.77 3.04 3.82
C THR A 9 6.03 3.86 3.50
N TRP A 10 7.20 3.36 3.92
CA TRP A 10 8.51 4.03 3.77
C TRP A 10 9.59 3.16 3.11
N GLY A 11 9.31 1.87 2.87
CA GLY A 11 10.25 0.94 2.26
C GLY A 11 9.94 0.65 0.79
N PRO A 12 10.85 -0.05 0.09
CA PRO A 12 10.85 -0.23 -1.37
C PRO A 12 9.77 -1.20 -1.89
N PHE A 13 8.75 -1.51 -1.10
CA PHE A 13 7.77 -2.54 -1.47
C PHE A 13 6.80 -2.02 -2.53
N LEU A 14 7.00 -2.50 -3.75
CA LEU A 14 6.27 -2.08 -4.94
C LEU A 14 4.82 -2.58 -4.93
N SER A 15 4.54 -3.83 -4.55
CA SER A 15 3.21 -4.44 -4.74
C SER A 15 2.66 -5.11 -3.48
N LEU A 16 1.34 -5.07 -3.24
CA LEU A 16 0.65 -5.83 -2.18
C LEU A 16 -0.01 -7.05 -2.79
N PHE A 17 0.60 -8.22 -2.60
CA PHE A 17 0.05 -9.49 -3.09
C PHE A 17 -0.81 -10.18 -2.03
N PRO A 18 -2.00 -10.71 -2.37
CA PRO A 18 -2.65 -11.72 -1.56
C PRO A 18 -1.89 -13.04 -1.69
N ASP A 19 -1.35 -13.56 -0.61
CA ASP A 19 -0.87 -14.95 -0.57
C ASP A 19 -2.08 -15.91 -0.52
N SER A 20 -2.94 -15.93 -1.54
CA SER A 20 -4.15 -16.75 -1.54
C SER A 20 -3.78 -18.23 -1.52
N GLN A 21 -4.14 -18.91 -0.41
CA GLN A 21 -3.89 -20.33 -0.07
C GLN A 21 -2.63 -20.67 0.74
N ALA A 22 -1.69 -19.74 0.97
CA ALA A 22 -0.54 -20.01 1.83
C ALA A 22 -0.51 -19.17 3.12
N MET A 23 -1.21 -18.02 3.18
CA MET A 23 -1.54 -17.25 4.42
C MET A 23 -2.33 -15.93 4.17
N GLY A 24 -3.01 -15.76 3.03
CA GLY A 24 -3.70 -14.53 2.64
C GLY A 24 -5.17 -14.73 2.23
N ARG A 25 -6.02 -13.74 2.51
CA ARG A 25 -7.43 -13.70 2.07
C ARG A 25 -7.53 -12.89 0.78
N VAL A 26 -7.90 -13.54 -0.32
CA VAL A 26 -7.91 -12.93 -1.67
C VAL A 26 -8.83 -11.70 -1.76
N GLY A 27 -9.94 -11.71 -1.03
CA GLY A 27 -10.91 -10.59 -1.00
C GLY A 27 -10.54 -9.44 -0.05
N GLU A 28 -9.44 -9.54 0.70
CA GLU A 28 -9.07 -8.52 1.70
C GLU A 28 -7.94 -7.59 1.26
N VAL A 29 -7.39 -7.74 0.05
CA VAL A 29 -6.25 -6.94 -0.43
C VAL A 29 -6.56 -5.45 -0.37
N ILE A 30 -7.66 -5.02 -1.00
CA ILE A 30 -8.05 -3.60 -1.05
C ILE A 30 -8.32 -3.08 0.36
N LYS A 31 -9.12 -3.82 1.14
CA LYS A 31 -9.50 -3.44 2.51
C LYS A 31 -8.29 -3.29 3.43
N ARG A 32 -7.37 -4.26 3.43
CA ARG A 32 -6.15 -4.23 4.26
C ARG A 32 -5.18 -3.15 3.83
N THR A 33 -5.13 -2.84 2.54
CA THR A 33 -4.31 -1.75 2.01
C THR A 33 -4.74 -0.41 2.63
N TRP A 34 -6.04 -0.13 2.64
CA TRP A 34 -6.57 1.11 3.22
C TRP A 34 -6.57 1.13 4.75
N GLN A 35 -6.80 -0.01 5.42
CA GLN A 35 -6.63 -0.13 6.87
C GLN A 35 -5.18 0.15 7.31
N THR A 36 -4.22 -0.29 6.50
CA THR A 36 -2.80 0.00 6.72
C THR A 36 -2.51 1.49 6.54
N ALA A 37 -3.08 2.11 5.50
CA ALA A 37 -2.95 3.55 5.26
C ALA A 37 -3.52 4.40 6.41
N ASP A 38 -4.71 4.08 6.90
CA ASP A 38 -5.35 4.75 8.04
C ASP A 38 -4.53 4.60 9.33
N LYS A 39 -4.08 3.38 9.63
CA LYS A 39 -3.23 3.12 10.79
C LYS A 39 -1.94 3.94 10.73
N MET A 40 -1.32 4.03 9.55
CA MET A 40 -0.07 4.77 9.39
C MET A 40 -0.27 6.28 9.45
N LYS A 41 -1.42 6.80 8.99
CA LYS A 41 -1.81 8.19 9.24
C LYS A 41 -1.87 8.49 10.74
N LYS A 42 -2.55 7.63 11.52
CA LYS A 42 -2.71 7.81 12.97
C LYS A 42 -1.40 7.70 13.74
N GLN A 43 -0.49 6.82 13.32
CA GLN A 43 0.77 6.58 14.03
C GLN A 43 1.92 7.52 13.62
N ARG A 44 1.96 7.96 12.36
CA ARG A 44 3.09 8.73 11.81
C ARG A 44 2.74 10.13 11.33
N GLY A 45 1.46 10.52 11.35
CA GLY A 45 1.03 11.82 10.84
C GLY A 45 1.10 11.88 9.31
N ALA A 46 1.15 13.09 8.75
CA ALA A 46 1.29 13.30 7.31
C ALA A 46 2.66 12.84 6.79
N LEU A 47 2.75 12.49 5.51
CA LEU A 47 4.05 12.25 4.87
C LEU A 47 4.77 13.59 4.66
N SER A 48 6.10 13.58 4.73
CA SER A 48 6.93 14.79 4.59
C SER A 48 6.79 15.51 3.25
N GLU A 49 6.36 14.79 2.21
CA GLU A 49 6.18 15.32 0.85
C GLU A 49 4.75 15.82 0.60
N GLU A 50 3.80 15.58 1.52
CA GLU A 50 2.40 16.02 1.34
C GLU A 50 2.29 17.54 1.45
N THR A 51 1.49 18.13 0.56
CA THR A 51 1.25 19.57 0.51
C THR A 51 -0.25 19.86 0.71
N GLY A 52 -0.55 20.70 1.71
CA GLY A 52 -1.92 21.09 2.07
C GLY A 52 -2.62 20.12 3.04
N ASP A 53 -3.93 20.27 3.18
CA ASP A 53 -4.78 19.45 4.07
C ASP A 53 -5.35 18.24 3.31
N ASN A 54 -4.46 17.42 2.71
CA ASN A 54 -4.84 16.22 1.99
C ASN A 54 -3.84 15.08 2.22
N ASP A 55 -4.26 13.86 1.88
CA ASP A 55 -3.41 12.65 1.92
C ASP A 55 -3.23 12.07 0.50
N ASN A 56 -3.11 12.94 -0.51
CA ASN A 56 -3.14 12.52 -1.91
C ASN A 56 -1.91 11.69 -2.29
N LEU A 57 -0.72 12.03 -1.80
CA LEU A 57 0.47 11.21 -2.02
C LEU A 57 0.35 9.86 -1.33
N ARG A 58 -0.22 9.81 -0.12
CA ARG A 58 -0.52 8.53 0.54
C ARG A 58 -1.47 7.71 -0.31
N ALA A 59 -2.60 8.28 -0.72
CA ALA A 59 -3.60 7.58 -1.52
C ALA A 59 -3.00 7.03 -2.82
N ARG A 60 -2.20 7.83 -3.53
CA ARG A 60 -1.49 7.41 -4.75
C ARG A 60 -0.45 6.32 -4.51
N ARG A 61 0.30 6.38 -3.40
CA ARG A 61 1.26 5.32 -3.02
C ARG A 61 0.55 4.00 -2.70
N TYR A 62 -0.60 4.03 -2.05
CA TYR A 62 -1.33 2.82 -1.66
C TYR A 62 -2.17 2.23 -2.82
N ILE A 63 -2.75 3.05 -3.69
CA ILE A 63 -3.49 2.55 -4.88
C ILE A 63 -2.54 1.86 -5.87
N ALA A 64 -1.32 2.40 -6.04
CA ALA A 64 -0.34 1.83 -6.96
C ALA A 64 0.05 0.38 -6.60
N LYS A 65 0.04 0.03 -5.30
CA LYS A 65 0.46 -1.28 -4.80
C LYS A 65 -0.36 -2.46 -5.30
N TYR A 66 -1.61 -2.25 -5.70
CA TYR A 66 -2.48 -3.33 -6.19
C TYR A 66 -3.03 -3.07 -7.60
N THR A 67 -2.55 -2.02 -8.29
CA THR A 67 -2.97 -1.67 -9.64
C THR A 67 -1.78 -1.69 -10.61
N ILE A 68 -1.03 -0.59 -10.69
CA ILE A 68 0.06 -0.40 -11.65
C ILE A 68 1.32 -1.20 -11.30
N ASN A 69 1.67 -1.31 -10.01
CA ASN A 69 2.91 -1.98 -9.63
C ASN A 69 2.88 -3.49 -9.91
N PRO A 70 1.78 -4.23 -9.63
CA PRO A 70 1.63 -5.60 -10.11
C PRO A 70 1.64 -5.71 -11.64
N ALA A 71 0.98 -4.79 -12.36
CA ALA A 71 0.93 -4.81 -13.83
C ALA A 71 2.32 -4.66 -14.47
N ILE A 72 3.13 -3.73 -13.95
CA ILE A 72 4.53 -3.55 -14.36
C ILE A 72 5.37 -4.78 -13.98
N ALA A 73 5.23 -5.29 -12.76
CA ALA A 73 6.02 -6.43 -12.28
C ALA A 73 5.74 -7.72 -13.08
N HIS A 74 4.51 -7.90 -13.54
CA HIS A 74 4.12 -9.04 -14.37
C HIS A 74 4.27 -8.77 -15.88
N GLY A 75 4.76 -7.60 -16.29
CA GLY A 75 4.98 -7.27 -17.70
C GLY A 75 3.70 -7.18 -18.54
N ILE A 76 2.55 -6.92 -17.90
CA ILE A 76 1.22 -6.86 -18.55
C ILE A 76 0.79 -5.41 -18.80
N PHE A 77 1.62 -4.44 -18.41
CA PHE A 77 1.41 -3.03 -18.70
C PHE A 77 2.04 -2.72 -20.06
N ALA A 78 1.21 -2.58 -21.09
CA ALA A 78 1.59 -2.22 -22.47
C ALA A 78 1.33 -0.73 -22.73
#